data_AF-A0A818DRL3-F1
#
_entry.id   AF-A0A818DRL3-F1
#
_cell.length_a   1.000
_cell.length_b   1.000
_cell.length_c   1.000
_cell.angle_alpha   90.00
_cell.angle_beta   90.00
_cell.angle_gamma   90.00
#
_symmetry.space_group_name_H-M   'P 1'
#
loop_
_entity.id
_entity.type
_entity.pdbx_description
1 polymer ?
#
loop_
_entity_poly.entity_id
_entity_poly.type
_entity_poly.pdbx_seq_one_letter_code
_entity_poly.pdbx_strand_id
1 'polypeptide(L)'
;DFKLNRVEIEEVDESVTTGDGRHPSKRRTYDLIPTDKFWKQQKGNPFPIVAESIQEELERYRQSEDEVKRLKNAMGIKGDAEDLAISLLNDTTSQLTSAVNSLPELLEKKRLLDLHTNIATALLDNIKKRKLDVFFETEEKLITKQAQEKSLMEVLSDPAGKINK
;
A
#
# COMPACT_ATOMS: atom_id res chain seq x y z
N ASP A 1 14.49 4.76 -21.28
CA ASP A 1 15.20 5.23 -20.07
C ASP A 1 14.56 4.56 -18.86
N PHE A 2 15.19 3.50 -18.34
CA PHE A 2 14.60 2.69 -17.26
C PHE A 2 14.84 3.40 -15.92
N LYS A 3 13.83 4.10 -15.41
CA LYS A 3 13.88 4.67 -14.06
C LYS A 3 13.72 3.53 -13.05
N LEU A 4 14.83 2.89 -12.69
CA LEU A 4 14.86 1.85 -11.66
C LEU A 4 14.24 2.40 -10.36
N ASN A 5 13.40 1.59 -9.72
CA ASN A 5 12.73 1.88 -8.44
C ASN A 5 11.65 2.98 -8.48
N ARG A 6 11.05 3.25 -9.63
CA ARG A 6 9.94 4.21 -9.75
C ARG A 6 8.66 3.49 -10.17
N VAL A 7 7.64 3.52 -9.32
CA VAL A 7 6.31 2.95 -9.62
C VAL A 7 5.39 4.07 -10.04
N GLU A 8 4.88 3.99 -11.27
CA GLU A 8 3.87 4.90 -11.79
C GLU A 8 2.51 4.22 -11.69
N ILE A 9 1.59 4.82 -10.93
CA ILE A 9 0.23 4.33 -10.74
C ILE A 9 -0.70 5.29 -11.44
N GLU A 10 -1.48 4.75 -12.37
CA GLU A 10 -2.56 5.47 -13.02
C GLU A 10 -3.84 5.28 -12.21
N GLU A 11 -4.17 6.27 -11.38
CA GLU A 11 -5.48 6.34 -10.73
C GLU A 11 -6.47 6.91 -11.75
N VAL A 12 -7.44 6.10 -12.15
CA VAL A 12 -8.57 6.55 -12.97
C VAL A 12 -9.62 7.11 -12.02
N ASP A 13 -9.89 8.40 -12.10
CA ASP A 13 -10.93 9.03 -11.30
C ASP A 13 -12.31 8.73 -11.91
N GLU A 14 -12.92 7.64 -11.48
CA GLU A 14 -14.25 7.22 -11.94
C GLU A 14 -15.35 8.22 -11.56
N SER A 15 -15.09 9.14 -10.61
CA SER A 15 -16.06 10.15 -10.16
C SER A 15 -16.16 11.37 -11.08
N VAL A 16 -15.18 11.56 -11.98
CA VAL A 16 -15.14 12.70 -12.90
C VAL A 16 -15.26 12.20 -14.33
N THR A 17 -16.40 12.47 -14.96
CA THR A 17 -16.56 12.30 -16.41
C THR A 17 -16.23 13.62 -17.08
N THR A 18 -15.19 13.65 -17.93
CA THR A 18 -15.01 14.80 -18.82
C THR A 18 -16.06 14.75 -19.93
N GLY A 19 -16.42 15.91 -20.50
CA GLY A 19 -17.48 16.03 -21.53
C GLY A 19 -17.29 15.18 -22.79
N ASP A 20 -16.16 14.48 -22.93
CA ASP A 20 -15.80 13.58 -24.02
C ASP A 20 -15.90 12.08 -23.63
N GLY A 21 -16.52 11.76 -22.49
CA GLY A 21 -16.70 10.39 -22.00
C GLY A 21 -15.43 9.71 -21.47
N ARG A 22 -14.31 10.46 -21.33
CA ARG A 22 -13.06 9.98 -20.74
C ARG A 22 -12.94 10.37 -19.27
N HIS A 23 -12.56 9.43 -18.43
CA HIS A 23 -12.17 9.71 -17.05
C HIS A 23 -10.76 10.30 -17.03
N PRO A 24 -10.53 11.41 -16.32
CA PRO A 24 -9.19 11.97 -16.18
C PRO A 24 -8.35 11.00 -15.34
N SER A 25 -7.27 10.48 -15.91
CA SER A 25 -6.32 9.65 -15.16
C SER A 25 -5.24 10.54 -14.54
N LYS A 26 -5.09 10.45 -13.21
CA LYS A 26 -4.00 11.09 -12.48
C LYS A 26 -2.88 10.07 -12.31
N ARG A 27 -1.73 10.36 -12.92
CA ARG A 27 -0.52 9.56 -12.76
C ARG A 27 0.17 9.99 -11.48
N ARG A 28 0.14 9.13 -10.46
CA ARG A 28 0.96 9.28 -9.26
C ARG A 28 2.24 8.52 -9.47
N THR A 29 3.35 9.14 -9.08
CA THR A 29 4.63 8.45 -9.10
C THR A 29 5.16 8.29 -7.69
N TYR A 30 5.58 7.06 -7.41
CA TYR A 30 6.09 6.62 -6.14
C TYR A 30 7.52 6.12 -6.32
N ASP A 31 8.48 6.75 -5.62
CA ASP A 31 9.87 6.34 -5.65
C ASP A 31 10.13 5.35 -4.50
N LEU A 32 10.53 4.13 -4.84
CA LEU A 32 10.85 3.06 -3.91
C LEU A 32 12.30 3.20 -3.44
N ILE A 33 12.49 3.65 -2.21
CA ILE A 33 13.82 3.97 -1.71
C ILE A 33 14.53 2.67 -1.26
N PRO A 34 15.80 2.43 -1.64
CA PRO A 34 16.57 1.27 -1.19
C PRO A 34 16.84 1.23 0.32
N THR A 35 16.44 2.23 1.10
CA THR A 35 16.52 2.23 2.57
C THR A 35 15.23 1.73 3.22
N ASP A 36 14.15 1.59 2.44
CA ASP A 36 12.86 1.11 2.90
C ASP A 36 12.93 -0.36 3.33
N LYS A 37 12.70 -0.58 4.64
CA LYS A 37 12.74 -1.91 5.24
C LYS A 37 11.61 -2.79 4.72
N PHE A 38 10.41 -2.23 4.55
CA PHE A 38 9.24 -2.96 4.07
C PHE A 38 9.49 -3.43 2.64
N TRP A 39 9.95 -2.54 1.75
CA TRP A 39 10.27 -2.90 0.37
C TRP A 39 11.34 -4.00 0.29
N LYS A 40 12.42 -3.91 1.07
CA LYS A 40 13.47 -4.94 1.10
C LYS A 40 12.96 -6.32 1.49
N GLN A 41 12.06 -6.37 2.47
CA GLN A 41 11.53 -7.61 3.02
C GLN A 41 10.45 -8.22 2.13
N GLN A 42 9.59 -7.39 1.54
CA GLN A 42 8.36 -7.84 0.90
C GLN A 42 8.40 -7.90 -0.64
N LYS A 43 9.38 -7.29 -1.31
CA LYS A 43 9.45 -7.20 -2.80
C LYS A 43 9.40 -8.53 -3.57
N GLY A 44 9.74 -9.65 -2.92
CA GLY A 44 9.77 -10.98 -3.55
C GLY A 44 8.65 -11.91 -3.08
N ASN A 45 7.81 -11.46 -2.15
CA ASN A 45 6.79 -12.31 -1.56
C ASN A 45 5.51 -12.31 -2.41
N PRO A 46 4.74 -13.41 -2.39
CA PRO A 46 3.41 -13.45 -2.98
C PRO A 46 2.52 -12.33 -2.46
N PHE A 47 1.69 -11.76 -3.34
CA PHE A 47 0.79 -10.66 -2.99
C PHE A 47 -0.04 -10.89 -1.70
N PRO A 48 -0.61 -12.10 -1.43
CA PRO A 48 -1.33 -12.35 -0.18
C PRO A 48 -0.48 -12.11 1.08
N ILE A 49 0.79 -12.53 1.06
CA ILE A 49 1.73 -12.33 2.18
C ILE A 49 2.07 -10.84 2.33
N VAL A 50 2.27 -10.14 1.21
CA VAL A 50 2.52 -8.69 1.24
C VAL A 50 1.32 -7.94 1.83
N ALA A 51 0.10 -8.29 1.43
CA ALA A 51 -1.12 -7.69 1.94
C ALA A 51 -1.29 -7.90 3.46
N GLU A 52 -1.04 -9.12 3.94
CA GLU A 52 -1.03 -9.42 5.37
C GLU A 52 0.02 -8.60 6.12
N SER A 53 1.25 -8.51 5.59
CA SER A 53 2.30 -7.71 6.20
C SER A 53 1.98 -6.21 6.25
N ILE A 54 1.32 -5.63 5.24
CA ILE A 54 0.83 -4.24 5.29
C ILE A 54 -0.19 -4.08 6.42
N GLN A 55 -1.11 -5.03 6.54
CA GLN A 55 -2.14 -5.01 7.56
C GLN A 55 -1.54 -5.08 8.98
N GLU A 56 -0.55 -5.94 9.20
CA GLU A 56 0.18 -5.99 10.46
C GLU A 56 0.91 -4.69 10.77
N GLU A 57 1.56 -4.09 9.77
CA GLU A 57 2.31 -2.84 9.96
C GLU A 57 1.37 -1.65 10.24
N LEU A 58 0.18 -1.63 9.63
CA LEU A 58 -0.92 -0.70 9.95
C LEU A 58 -1.40 -0.83 11.39
N GLU A 59 -1.56 -2.05 11.87
CA GLU A 59 -1.98 -2.29 13.26
C GLU A 59 -0.89 -1.84 14.24
N ARG A 60 0.39 -2.16 13.96
CA ARG A 60 1.54 -1.69 14.76
C ARG A 60 1.65 -0.16 14.76
N TYR A 61 1.39 0.48 13.62
CA TYR A 61 1.38 1.94 13.51
C TYR A 61 0.27 2.54 14.36
N ARG A 62 -0.97 2.02 14.30
CA ARG A 62 -2.10 2.48 15.12
C ARG A 62 -1.80 2.40 16.62
N GLN A 63 -1.23 1.30 17.08
CA GLN A 63 -0.82 1.14 18.47
C GLN A 63 0.22 2.19 18.90
N SER A 64 1.19 2.49 18.02
CA SER A 64 2.21 3.51 18.28
C SER A 64 1.61 4.93 18.29
N GLU A 65 0.66 5.21 17.39
CA GLU A 65 -0.08 6.46 17.34
C GLU A 65 -0.93 6.67 18.60
N ASP A 66 -1.58 5.62 19.09
CA ASP A 66 -2.39 5.66 20.31
C ASP A 66 -1.54 5.89 21.57
N GLU A 67 -0.34 5.30 21.64
CA GLU A 67 0.60 5.60 22.73
C GLU A 67 1.08 7.06 22.68
N VAL A 68 1.37 7.59 21.48
CA VAL A 68 1.70 9.01 21.30
C VAL A 68 0.53 9.92 21.72
N LYS A 69 -0.71 9.57 21.36
CA LYS A 69 -1.92 10.28 21.80
C LYS A 69 -2.09 10.21 23.32
N ARG A 70 -1.84 9.05 23.93
CA ARG A 70 -1.90 8.87 25.38
C ARG A 70 -0.87 9.74 26.09
N LEU A 71 0.35 9.75 25.60
CA LEU A 71 1.42 10.58 26.16
C LEU A 71 1.12 12.07 26.00
N LYS A 72 0.63 12.49 24.82
CA LYS A 72 0.13 13.85 24.58
C LYS A 72 -0.94 14.26 25.60
N ASN A 73 -1.94 13.39 25.83
CA ASN A 73 -3.01 13.65 26.79
C ASN A 73 -2.49 13.73 28.24
N ALA A 74 -1.57 12.84 28.62
CA ALA A 74 -0.92 12.87 29.93
C ALA A 74 -0.10 14.16 30.15
N MET A 75 0.45 14.73 29.08
CA MET A 75 1.24 15.96 29.12
C MET A 75 0.42 17.25 28.97
N GLY A 76 -0.89 17.17 28.71
CA GLY A 76 -1.77 18.34 28.57
C GLY A 76 -1.49 19.22 27.34
N ILE A 77 -0.72 18.72 26.36
CA ILE A 77 -0.37 19.46 25.13
C ILE A 77 -1.57 19.43 24.18
N LYS A 78 -2.11 20.61 23.84
CA LYS A 78 -3.15 20.79 22.82
C LYS A 78 -2.49 21.18 21.48
N GLY A 79 -2.62 20.34 20.45
CA GLY A 79 -2.08 20.56 19.10
C GLY A 79 -2.00 19.25 18.29
N ASP A 80 -1.88 19.31 16.98
CA ASP A 80 -1.75 18.12 16.13
C ASP A 80 -0.36 17.46 16.28
N ALA A 81 -0.16 16.25 15.73
CA ALA A 81 1.12 15.53 15.87
C ALA A 81 2.33 16.32 15.34
N GLU A 82 2.11 17.21 14.36
CA GLU A 82 3.12 18.12 13.82
C GLU A 82 3.41 19.29 14.78
N ASP A 83 2.39 19.86 15.41
CA ASP A 83 2.54 20.88 16.46
C ASP A 83 3.21 20.32 17.71
N LEU A 84 2.94 19.05 18.02
CA LEU A 84 3.56 18.30 19.10
C LEU A 84 5.07 18.19 18.88
N ALA A 85 5.53 17.87 17.65
CA ALA A 85 6.95 17.81 17.33
C ALA A 85 7.66 19.16 17.58
N ILE A 86 7.01 20.28 17.23
CA ILE A 86 7.55 21.63 17.43
C ILE A 86 7.55 22.00 18.92
N SER A 87 6.49 21.68 19.66
CA SER A 87 6.38 21.99 21.09
C SER A 87 7.30 21.13 21.97
N LEU A 88 7.52 19.86 21.61
CA LEU A 88 8.39 18.95 22.36
C LEU A 88 9.88 19.29 22.24
N LEU A 89 10.30 19.99 21.17
CA LEU A 89 11.69 20.45 21.02
C LEU A 89 12.10 21.50 22.08
N ASN A 90 11.14 22.15 22.74
CA ASN A 90 11.40 23.22 23.70
C ASN A 90 11.49 22.77 25.18
N ASP A 91 10.93 21.61 25.56
CA ASP A 91 10.89 21.18 26.97
C ASP A 91 11.77 19.94 27.21
N THR A 92 12.89 20.09 27.90
CA THR A 92 13.85 19.00 28.16
C THR A 92 13.50 18.22 29.43
N THR A 93 12.64 17.20 29.33
CA THR A 93 12.42 16.20 30.39
C THR A 93 12.79 14.80 29.89
N SER A 94 13.29 13.91 30.77
CA SER A 94 13.81 12.58 30.39
C SER A 94 12.81 11.67 29.65
N GLN A 95 11.52 11.68 30.03
CA GLN A 95 10.46 10.98 29.27
C GLN A 95 10.09 11.69 27.95
N LEU A 96 10.31 13.00 27.90
CA LEU A 96 10.07 13.86 26.74
C LEU A 96 11.07 13.54 25.62
N THR A 97 12.34 13.31 25.96
CA THR A 97 13.42 12.98 25.00
C THR A 97 13.12 11.71 24.21
N SER A 98 12.54 10.68 24.83
CA SER A 98 12.21 9.43 24.13
C SER A 98 11.06 9.59 23.13
N ALA A 99 10.07 10.43 23.44
CA ALA A 99 8.95 10.70 22.54
C ALA A 99 9.30 11.72 21.45
N VAL A 100 10.15 12.71 21.76
CA VAL A 100 10.72 13.65 20.77
C VAL A 100 11.46 12.88 19.69
N ASN A 101 12.24 11.86 20.06
CA ASN A 101 13.03 11.08 19.11
C ASN A 101 12.17 10.10 18.28
N SER A 102 11.11 9.53 18.85
CA SER A 102 10.28 8.52 18.16
C SER A 102 9.20 9.12 17.24
N LEU A 103 8.79 10.37 17.47
CA LEU A 103 7.73 11.00 16.69
C LEU A 103 8.12 11.25 15.21
N PRO A 104 9.32 11.79 14.88
CA PRO A 104 9.76 11.88 13.49
C PRO A 104 9.86 10.51 12.80
N GLU A 105 10.30 9.48 13.54
CA GLU A 105 10.35 8.11 13.04
C GLU A 105 8.94 7.56 12.74
N LEU A 106 7.97 7.84 13.61
CA LEU A 106 6.58 7.44 13.43
C LEU A 106 5.93 8.12 12.22
N LEU A 107 6.22 9.41 11.99
CA LEU A 107 5.74 10.14 10.81
C LEU A 107 6.34 9.60 9.51
N GLU A 108 7.64 9.33 9.47
CA GLU A 108 8.27 8.72 8.29
C GLU A 108 7.75 7.30 8.05
N LYS A 109 7.53 6.53 9.12
CA LYS A 109 6.91 5.20 9.05
C LYS A 109 5.51 5.26 8.46
N LYS A 110 4.68 6.24 8.87
CA LYS A 110 3.36 6.49 8.27
C LYS A 110 3.47 6.75 6.77
N ARG A 111 4.39 7.64 6.37
CA ARG A 111 4.59 8.01 4.97
C ARG A 111 4.95 6.79 4.10
N LEU A 112 5.83 5.93 4.57
CA LEU A 112 6.20 4.68 3.89
C LEU A 112 5.04 3.68 3.88
N LEU A 113 4.25 3.62 4.94
CA LEU A 113 3.11 2.72 5.01
C LEU A 113 1.99 3.15 4.05
N ASP A 114 1.70 4.44 3.97
CA ASP A 114 0.74 5.02 3.04
C ASP A 114 1.19 4.76 1.58
N LEU A 115 2.49 4.91 1.31
CA LEU A 115 3.11 4.56 0.02
C LEU A 115 2.82 3.10 -0.37
N HIS A 116 3.17 2.13 0.49
CA HIS A 116 2.98 0.70 0.20
C HIS A 116 1.52 0.30 0.13
N THR A 117 0.67 0.90 0.98
CA THR A 117 -0.78 0.65 0.94
C THR A 117 -1.36 1.10 -0.39
N ASN A 118 -1.03 2.31 -0.86
CA ASN A 118 -1.50 2.80 -2.16
C ASN A 118 -1.02 1.91 -3.32
N ILE A 119 0.24 1.47 -3.28
CA ILE A 119 0.79 0.55 -4.29
C ILE A 119 0.07 -0.79 -4.26
N ALA A 120 -0.15 -1.37 -3.08
CA ALA A 120 -0.83 -2.65 -2.92
C ALA A 120 -2.30 -2.59 -3.35
N THR A 121 -3.01 -1.50 -3.04
CA THR A 121 -4.39 -1.30 -3.50
C THR A 121 -4.46 -1.21 -5.02
N ALA A 122 -3.59 -0.41 -5.65
CA ALA A 122 -3.55 -0.33 -7.11
C ALA A 122 -3.17 -1.67 -7.77
N LEU A 123 -2.27 -2.42 -7.15
CA LEU A 123 -1.90 -3.75 -7.61
C LEU A 123 -3.07 -4.73 -7.49
N LEU A 124 -3.80 -4.71 -6.37
CA LEU A 124 -5.00 -5.51 -6.17
C LEU A 124 -6.07 -5.23 -7.23
N ASP A 125 -6.28 -3.96 -7.56
CA ASP A 125 -7.25 -3.58 -8.60
C ASP A 125 -6.83 -4.09 -9.98
N ASN A 126 -5.54 -4.06 -10.31
CA ASN A 126 -5.03 -4.62 -11.55
C ASN A 126 -5.13 -6.14 -11.60
N ILE A 127 -4.85 -6.83 -10.49
CA ILE A 127 -5.02 -8.29 -10.36
C ILE A 127 -6.48 -8.65 -10.63
N LYS A 128 -7.43 -7.96 -9.99
CA LYS A 128 -8.87 -8.17 -10.18
C LYS A 128 -9.32 -7.86 -11.60
N LYS A 129 -8.93 -6.71 -12.15
CA LYS A 129 -9.31 -6.27 -13.50
C LYS A 129 -8.88 -7.26 -14.58
N ARG A 130 -7.71 -7.88 -14.41
CA ARG A 130 -7.13 -8.84 -15.36
C ARG A 130 -7.41 -10.30 -14.99
N LYS A 131 -8.12 -10.56 -13.88
CA LYS A 131 -8.37 -11.90 -13.34
C LYS A 131 -7.11 -12.77 -13.26
N LEU A 132 -6.00 -12.15 -12.84
CA LEU A 132 -4.70 -12.84 -12.78
C LEU A 132 -4.72 -14.02 -11.81
N ASP A 133 -5.59 -13.99 -10.82
CA ASP A 133 -5.88 -15.11 -9.92
C ASP A 133 -6.33 -16.37 -10.70
N VAL A 134 -7.27 -16.21 -11.65
CA VAL A 134 -7.79 -17.31 -12.47
C VAL A 134 -6.74 -17.83 -13.44
N PHE A 135 -5.99 -16.92 -14.08
CA PHE A 135 -4.92 -17.30 -15.01
C PHE A 135 -3.79 -18.03 -14.29
N PHE A 136 -3.39 -17.56 -13.10
CA PHE A 136 -2.36 -18.19 -12.30
C PHE A 136 -2.76 -19.61 -11.87
N GLU A 137 -3.99 -19.81 -11.38
CA GLU A 137 -4.50 -21.14 -11.03
C GLU A 137 -4.52 -22.07 -12.26
N THR A 138 -4.93 -21.55 -13.41
CA THR A 138 -4.95 -22.32 -14.67
C THR A 138 -3.54 -22.72 -15.11
N GLU A 139 -2.58 -21.81 -14.99
CA GLU A 139 -1.16 -22.06 -15.30
C GLU A 139 -0.56 -23.10 -14.35
N GLU A 140 -0.86 -23.01 -13.05
CA GLU A 140 -0.38 -23.98 -12.05
C GLU A 140 -0.95 -25.40 -12.33
N LYS A 141 -2.24 -25.50 -12.66
CA LYS A 141 -2.87 -26.78 -13.07
C LYS A 141 -2.25 -27.36 -14.33
N LEU A 142 -1.88 -26.51 -15.29
CA LEU A 142 -1.17 -26.92 -16.50
C LEU A 142 0.23 -27.45 -16.21
N ILE A 143 1.01 -26.72 -15.41
CA ILE A 143 2.38 -27.09 -15.03
C ILE A 143 2.37 -28.42 -14.26
N THR A 144 1.38 -28.62 -13.38
CA THR A 144 1.21 -29.85 -12.59
C THR A 144 0.55 -30.99 -13.36
N LYS A 145 0.23 -30.80 -14.65
CA LYS A 145 -0.42 -31.78 -15.55
C LYS A 145 -1.77 -32.32 -15.05
N GLN A 146 -2.50 -31.52 -14.29
CA GLN A 146 -3.86 -31.87 -13.87
C GLN A 146 -4.85 -31.71 -15.04
N ALA A 147 -5.94 -32.49 -15.03
CA ALA A 147 -6.99 -32.40 -16.04
C ALA A 147 -7.67 -31.03 -15.98
N GLN A 148 -7.87 -30.40 -17.14
CA GLN A 148 -8.52 -29.11 -17.24
C GLN A 148 -10.04 -29.28 -17.25
N GLU A 149 -10.76 -28.52 -16.43
CA GLU A 149 -12.22 -28.45 -16.48
C GLU A 149 -12.74 -27.57 -17.63
N LYS A 150 -11.93 -26.62 -18.13
CA LYS A 150 -12.26 -25.71 -19.24
C LYS A 150 -11.17 -25.71 -20.30
N SER A 151 -11.56 -25.59 -21.57
CA SER A 151 -10.61 -25.54 -22.68
C SER A 151 -9.86 -24.21 -22.68
N LEU A 152 -8.54 -24.25 -22.92
CA LEU A 152 -7.72 -23.03 -23.06
C LEU A 152 -8.25 -22.07 -24.11
N MET A 153 -8.88 -22.59 -25.18
CA MET A 153 -9.51 -21.77 -26.20
C MET A 153 -10.68 -20.96 -25.64
N GLU A 154 -11.43 -21.47 -24.67
CA GLU A 154 -12.54 -20.77 -24.02
C GLU A 154 -12.02 -19.65 -23.11
N VAL A 155 -10.94 -19.92 -22.38
CA VAL A 155 -10.27 -18.93 -21.52
C VAL A 155 -9.63 -17.80 -22.33
N LEU A 156 -9.03 -18.13 -23.49
CA LEU A 156 -8.39 -17.16 -24.38
C LEU A 156 -9.38 -16.38 -25.26
N SER A 157 -10.57 -16.94 -25.52
CA SER A 157 -11.59 -16.31 -26.36
C SER A 157 -12.51 -15.36 -25.61
N ASP A 158 -12.45 -15.30 -24.27
CA ASP A 158 -13.20 -14.33 -23.47
C ASP A 158 -12.51 -12.95 -23.56
N PRO A 159 -13.05 -11.98 -24.33
CA PRO A 159 -12.37 -10.71 -24.58
C PRO A 159 -12.42 -9.75 -23.38
N ALA A 160 -13.07 -10.13 -22.27
CA ALA A 160 -13.28 -9.23 -21.13
C ALA A 160 -13.47 -9.95 -19.78
N GLY A 161 -13.07 -11.20 -19.64
CA GLY A 161 -13.25 -11.94 -18.39
C GLY A 161 -14.72 -11.93 -17.92
N LYS A 162 -15.70 -11.96 -18.83
CA LYS A 162 -17.13 -12.04 -18.45
C LYS A 162 -17.52 -13.49 -18.22
N ILE A 163 -17.05 -14.04 -17.10
CA ILE A 163 -17.68 -15.22 -16.51
C ILE A 163 -18.97 -14.72 -15.86
N ASN A 164 -20.07 -14.83 -16.60
CA ASN A 164 -21.42 -14.63 -16.09
C ASN A 164 -21.63 -15.52 -14.86
N LYS A 165 -22.35 -14.95 -13.88
CA LYS A 165 -22.93 -15.65 -12.73
C LYS A 165 -23.68 -16.92 -13.14
#